data_AF-A0A3D2K1V0-F1
#
_entry.id   AF-A0A3D2K1V0-F1
#
_cell.length_a   1.000
_cell.length_b   1.000
_cell.length_c   1.000
_cell.angle_alpha   90.00
_cell.angle_beta   90.00
_cell.angle_gamma   90.00
#
_symmetry.space_group_name_H-M   'P 1'
#
loop_
_entity.id
_entity.type
_entity.pdbx_description
1 polymer ?
#
loop_
_entity_poly.entity_id
_entity_poly.type
_entity_poly.pdbx_seq_one_letter_code
_entity_poly.pdbx_strand_id
1 'polypeptide(L)'
;MADMSYVFRIQKPDEIFLSYLMIANQHLNMWGIILCAALWFPCSAQTEPTVPHLTIPNDNPDVTLTKFSYGSCNKQNMNQDHWQVISSNNPQFWLWLGDNIYGDSEDMSILEKKYNLLGNDPGYVGLKKTCPILATWDDHDYGKNDAGNDFVKRKESQQIFLNFFNEREDSPRWKRPGIYTSYYFGKENKRVQLILLDTRYFRTPLKSSPSIPPYRPMGNYKPDSSPSAKMLGKAQWEWLEQELLTPARIRLIATSIQFCAPPNGFEAWMNMPMERQRMINLIKSTKAEGVVFLSGDIHGAEMGIEEPKGGYSLIDFTSSSLNLPLGGAKTRRRIGPAYGGRNFGIVEIDWRPEDPVIRLSIRDLKNKTRLQHQVPLSRLNFSDKNTYLRHNPSSFVGEWQTIFGVLKISNNATKPAKENSTVDYGTWSASCGDRTLNLKLKAGELHGTWQGKNCGGKVRFRLSRDGRFIYGEHSEGDLPLQLDWAGWKTEWEKNFTRDDYQFRKK
;
A
#
# COMPACT_ATOMS: atom_id res chain seq x y z
N MET A 1 11.50 -7.98 67.18
CA MET A 1 10.21 -7.36 67.59
C MET A 1 9.19 -7.86 66.58
N ALA A 2 8.68 -9.07 66.81
CA ALA A 2 7.42 -9.36 67.51
C ALA A 2 6.19 -9.04 66.63
N ASP A 3 5.18 -9.87 66.38
CA ASP A 3 4.94 -11.32 66.19
C ASP A 3 3.39 -11.49 66.19
N MET A 4 2.90 -12.61 65.64
CA MET A 4 1.55 -13.23 65.77
C MET A 4 0.35 -12.66 65.00
N SER A 5 -0.56 -13.45 64.40
CA SER A 5 -0.65 -14.91 64.15
C SER A 5 -1.92 -15.23 63.33
N TYR A 6 -1.87 -16.28 62.51
CA TYR A 6 -2.96 -16.96 61.79
C TYR A 6 -3.83 -17.84 62.70
N VAL A 7 -5.10 -18.13 62.33
CA VAL A 7 -5.77 -19.44 62.57
C VAL A 7 -6.78 -19.78 61.46
N PHE A 8 -6.69 -21.01 60.94
CA PHE A 8 -7.57 -21.73 60.00
C PHE A 8 -8.81 -22.34 60.68
N ARG A 9 -9.86 -22.66 59.90
CA ARG A 9 -10.62 -23.91 60.14
C ARG A 9 -11.12 -24.56 58.84
N ILE A 10 -10.72 -25.82 58.69
CA ILE A 10 -11.12 -26.81 57.69
C ILE A 10 -12.24 -27.67 58.31
N GLN A 11 -13.20 -28.12 57.50
CA GLN A 11 -13.78 -29.47 57.63
C GLN A 11 -14.65 -29.86 56.42
N LYS A 12 -14.12 -30.76 55.58
CA LYS A 12 -14.79 -32.00 55.14
C LYS A 12 -14.01 -33.15 55.78
N PRO A 13 -14.56 -34.37 56.00
CA PRO A 13 -14.48 -35.39 54.93
C PRO A 13 -15.54 -36.54 55.04
N ASP A 14 -15.85 -37.26 53.95
CA ASP A 14 -15.70 -38.75 53.78
C ASP A 14 -17.09 -39.46 53.76
N GLU A 15 -17.38 -40.62 53.16
CA GLU A 15 -16.83 -41.48 52.09
C GLU A 15 -17.86 -42.63 51.85
N ILE A 16 -17.87 -43.20 50.63
CA ILE A 16 -17.99 -44.64 50.31
C ILE A 16 -19.33 -45.43 50.40
N PHE A 17 -19.68 -45.98 49.22
CA PHE A 17 -20.29 -47.29 48.83
C PHE A 17 -21.38 -47.98 49.67
N LEU A 18 -22.44 -48.39 48.96
CA LEU A 18 -22.96 -49.78 49.03
C LEU A 18 -23.76 -50.14 47.78
N SER A 19 -23.28 -51.18 47.09
CA SER A 19 -23.90 -51.90 45.99
C SER A 19 -24.30 -53.30 46.47
N TYR A 20 -25.56 -53.73 46.30
CA TYR A 20 -26.00 -55.14 46.25
C TYR A 20 -27.36 -55.18 45.48
N LEU A 21 -27.46 -55.75 44.28
CA LEU A 21 -27.54 -57.17 43.84
C LEU A 21 -28.94 -57.82 43.98
N MET A 22 -29.50 -58.16 42.81
CA MET A 22 -30.38 -59.28 42.43
C MET A 22 -31.70 -59.54 43.20
N ILE A 23 -32.80 -59.64 42.45
CA ILE A 23 -33.52 -60.92 42.18
C ILE A 23 -34.49 -60.72 41.01
N ALA A 24 -34.60 -61.79 40.22
CA ALA A 24 -35.27 -61.95 38.95
C ALA A 24 -36.79 -61.71 38.96
N ASN A 25 -37.34 -61.33 37.81
CA ASN A 25 -38.42 -62.14 37.25
C ASN A 25 -38.41 -62.13 35.73
N GLN A 26 -38.40 -63.33 35.17
CA GLN A 26 -38.54 -63.63 33.76
C GLN A 26 -39.98 -63.32 33.34
N HIS A 27 -40.20 -62.81 32.14
CA HIS A 27 -41.15 -63.35 31.16
C HIS A 27 -41.11 -62.51 29.87
N LEU A 28 -40.59 -63.18 28.84
CA LEU A 28 -40.94 -63.09 27.42
C LEU A 28 -41.74 -61.87 26.94
N ASN A 29 -41.16 -61.13 26.00
CA ASN A 29 -41.77 -61.07 24.67
C ASN A 29 -40.73 -60.76 23.59
N MET A 30 -40.48 -61.79 22.78
CA MET A 30 -40.00 -61.70 21.41
C MET A 30 -40.73 -60.56 20.70
N TRP A 31 -40.00 -59.58 20.17
CA TRP A 31 -40.28 -58.76 18.96
C TRP A 31 -39.24 -57.63 18.96
N GLY A 32 -38.04 -57.91 18.42
CA GLY A 32 -36.98 -56.89 18.39
C GLY A 32 -35.60 -57.37 17.95
N ILE A 33 -35.50 -58.47 17.20
CA ILE A 33 -34.26 -58.89 16.54
C ILE A 33 -34.49 -58.87 15.03
N ILE A 34 -34.81 -57.68 14.50
CA ILE A 34 -34.61 -57.29 13.09
C ILE A 34 -34.30 -55.78 13.11
N LEU A 35 -33.13 -55.41 13.67
CA LEU A 35 -32.60 -54.04 13.56
C LEU A 35 -31.09 -53.98 13.89
N CYS A 36 -30.32 -54.96 13.42
CA CYS A 36 -28.85 -54.95 13.58
C CYS A 36 -28.06 -55.27 12.30
N ALA A 37 -28.65 -55.18 11.11
CA ALA A 37 -27.92 -55.46 9.88
C ALA A 37 -28.43 -54.65 8.68
N ALA A 38 -28.30 -53.31 8.72
CA ALA A 38 -28.32 -52.47 7.51
C ALA A 38 -27.94 -51.00 7.81
N LEU A 39 -26.83 -50.72 8.49
CA LEU A 39 -26.25 -49.37 8.53
C LEU A 39 -24.72 -49.44 8.47
N TRP A 40 -24.22 -50.07 7.42
CA TRP A 40 -22.91 -49.72 6.85
C TRP A 40 -23.19 -48.98 5.55
N PHE A 41 -23.67 -47.74 5.67
CA PHE A 41 -23.36 -46.78 4.63
C PHE A 41 -21.88 -46.45 4.80
N PRO A 42 -21.01 -46.70 3.81
CA PRO A 42 -19.72 -46.03 3.81
C PRO A 42 -20.03 -44.55 3.97
N CYS A 43 -19.40 -43.92 4.96
CA CYS A 43 -19.30 -42.48 4.99
C CYS A 43 -18.55 -42.12 3.70
N SER A 44 -19.31 -41.95 2.61
CA SER A 44 -18.84 -41.21 1.47
C SER A 44 -18.54 -39.86 2.07
N ALA A 45 -17.25 -39.57 2.28
CA ALA A 45 -16.82 -38.21 2.51
C ALA A 45 -17.52 -37.42 1.41
N GLN A 46 -18.50 -36.61 1.81
CA GLN A 46 -18.99 -35.57 0.93
C GLN A 46 -17.74 -34.77 0.65
N THR A 47 -17.17 -34.98 -0.54
CA THR A 47 -16.18 -34.08 -1.09
C THR A 47 -16.80 -32.72 -0.91
N GLU A 48 -16.23 -31.90 -0.01
CA GLU A 48 -16.66 -30.52 0.11
C GLU A 48 -16.73 -29.98 -1.31
N PRO A 49 -17.81 -29.25 -1.67
CA PRO A 49 -17.95 -28.73 -3.02
C PRO A 49 -16.62 -28.07 -3.38
N THR A 50 -15.95 -28.63 -4.40
CA THR A 50 -14.68 -28.11 -4.90
C THR A 50 -14.92 -26.64 -5.16
N VAL A 51 -14.40 -25.78 -4.29
CA VAL A 51 -14.67 -24.34 -4.34
C VAL A 51 -14.18 -23.90 -5.72
N PRO A 52 -15.10 -23.58 -6.66
CA PRO A 52 -14.72 -23.37 -8.04
C PRO A 52 -13.85 -22.10 -8.07
N HIS A 53 -12.58 -22.28 -8.42
CA HIS A 53 -11.55 -21.28 -8.71
C HIS A 53 -11.52 -20.02 -7.83
N LEU A 54 -10.48 -19.93 -6.97
CA LEU A 54 -10.24 -18.76 -6.10
C LEU A 54 -9.58 -17.58 -6.83
N THR A 55 -9.04 -17.80 -8.04
CA THR A 55 -8.63 -16.77 -8.99
C THR A 55 -9.72 -16.62 -10.05
N ILE A 56 -10.14 -15.38 -10.30
CA ILE A 56 -11.20 -15.06 -11.28
C ILE A 56 -10.64 -14.97 -12.71
N PRO A 57 -11.50 -15.01 -13.74
CA PRO A 57 -11.10 -14.68 -15.09
C PRO A 57 -10.49 -13.28 -15.22
N ASN A 58 -9.66 -13.06 -16.24
CA ASN A 58 -9.05 -11.75 -16.48
C ASN A 58 -10.09 -10.69 -16.91
N ASP A 59 -11.21 -11.06 -17.53
CA ASP A 59 -12.26 -10.12 -17.94
C ASP A 59 -13.58 -10.44 -17.21
N ASN A 60 -14.08 -9.48 -16.42
CA ASN A 60 -15.25 -9.61 -15.56
C ASN A 60 -16.24 -8.47 -15.83
N PRO A 61 -16.83 -8.40 -17.03
CA PRO A 61 -17.64 -7.26 -17.46
C PRO A 61 -18.91 -7.08 -16.61
N ASP A 62 -19.44 -8.15 -16.03
CA ASP A 62 -20.66 -8.10 -15.20
C ASP A 62 -20.38 -7.70 -13.73
N VAL A 63 -19.11 -7.59 -13.34
CA VAL A 63 -18.71 -7.16 -12.00
C VAL A 63 -18.30 -5.69 -12.04
N THR A 64 -19.19 -4.79 -11.60
CA THR A 64 -18.79 -3.40 -11.36
C THR A 64 -17.92 -3.33 -10.11
N LEU A 65 -16.67 -2.90 -10.24
CA LEU A 65 -15.77 -2.75 -9.09
C LEU A 65 -16.11 -1.48 -8.30
N THR A 66 -16.36 -1.66 -7.01
CA THR A 66 -16.77 -0.62 -6.06
C THR A 66 -15.95 -0.64 -4.78
N LYS A 67 -15.46 -1.80 -4.34
CA LYS A 67 -14.67 -1.92 -3.12
C LYS A 67 -13.81 -3.19 -3.10
N PHE A 68 -12.54 -3.06 -2.79
CA PHE A 68 -11.66 -4.19 -2.50
C PHE A 68 -10.61 -3.83 -1.44
N SER A 69 -9.98 -4.84 -0.86
CA SER A 69 -8.94 -4.69 0.15
C SER A 69 -7.61 -5.23 -0.36
N TYR A 70 -6.51 -4.67 0.13
CA TYR A 70 -5.17 -5.06 -0.30
C TYR A 70 -4.13 -4.90 0.81
N GLY A 71 -2.96 -5.51 0.65
CA GLY A 71 -1.84 -5.34 1.56
C GLY A 71 -0.64 -6.23 1.22
N SER A 72 0.43 -6.05 1.97
CA SER A 72 1.69 -6.80 1.83
C SER A 72 2.29 -7.16 3.20
N CYS A 73 3.41 -7.88 3.17
CA CYS A 73 4.27 -8.12 4.34
C CYS A 73 3.54 -8.87 5.45
N ASN A 74 3.15 -10.11 5.13
CA ASN A 74 2.57 -11.06 6.05
C ASN A 74 3.57 -12.16 6.42
N LYS A 75 4.05 -12.09 7.65
CA LYS A 75 4.87 -13.13 8.24
C LYS A 75 3.98 -14.25 8.77
N GLN A 76 3.87 -15.30 7.97
CA GLN A 76 3.01 -16.48 8.12
C GLN A 76 3.18 -17.25 9.44
N ASN A 77 4.28 -17.05 10.18
CA ASN A 77 4.49 -17.66 11.50
C ASN A 77 4.24 -16.69 12.67
N MET A 78 3.75 -15.48 12.41
CA MET A 78 3.28 -14.53 13.41
C MET A 78 1.75 -14.54 13.48
N ASN A 79 1.18 -13.84 14.45
CA ASN A 79 -0.27 -13.69 14.59
C ASN A 79 -0.89 -13.06 13.32
N GLN A 80 -1.96 -13.66 12.80
CA GLN A 80 -2.69 -13.22 11.61
C GLN A 80 -4.16 -12.81 11.91
N ASP A 81 -4.43 -12.25 13.09
CA ASP A 81 -5.73 -11.69 13.50
C ASP A 81 -6.31 -10.57 12.59
N HIS A 82 -5.55 -10.15 11.57
CA HIS A 82 -5.99 -9.18 10.57
C HIS A 82 -7.05 -9.73 9.60
N TRP A 83 -7.13 -11.06 9.42
CA TRP A 83 -8.05 -11.65 8.44
C TRP A 83 -9.53 -11.38 8.74
N GLN A 84 -9.91 -11.43 10.03
CA GLN A 84 -11.30 -11.20 10.42
C GLN A 84 -11.73 -9.76 10.14
N VAL A 85 -10.89 -8.78 10.47
CA VAL A 85 -11.21 -7.37 10.22
C VAL A 85 -11.21 -7.05 8.73
N ILE A 86 -10.30 -7.63 7.93
CA ILE A 86 -10.33 -7.51 6.47
C ILE A 86 -11.65 -8.06 5.92
N SER A 87 -12.03 -9.27 6.33
CA SER A 87 -13.28 -9.91 5.88
C SER A 87 -14.53 -9.10 6.26
N SER A 88 -14.53 -8.46 7.44
CA SER A 88 -15.63 -7.61 7.91
C SER A 88 -15.86 -6.34 7.07
N ASN A 89 -14.92 -5.99 6.19
CA ASN A 89 -15.09 -4.90 5.23
C ASN A 89 -15.80 -5.33 3.94
N ASN A 90 -16.15 -6.62 3.79
CA ASN A 90 -16.82 -7.20 2.64
C ASN A 90 -16.18 -6.78 1.30
N PRO A 91 -14.88 -7.05 1.09
CA PRO A 91 -14.22 -6.70 -0.15
C PRO A 91 -14.69 -7.60 -1.31
N GLN A 92 -14.76 -7.06 -2.53
CA GLN A 92 -15.05 -7.86 -3.73
C GLN A 92 -13.93 -8.84 -4.07
N PHE A 93 -12.70 -8.54 -3.66
CA PHE A 93 -11.54 -9.43 -3.67
C PHE A 93 -10.48 -8.93 -2.68
N TRP A 94 -9.58 -9.82 -2.28
CA TRP A 94 -8.34 -9.47 -1.60
C TRP A 94 -7.19 -9.42 -2.61
N LEU A 95 -6.37 -8.36 -2.55
CA LEU A 95 -5.18 -8.19 -3.38
C LEU A 95 -3.91 -8.22 -2.53
N TRP A 96 -3.11 -9.25 -2.74
CA TRP A 96 -1.73 -9.32 -2.28
C TRP A 96 -0.81 -8.45 -3.13
N LEU A 97 -0.04 -7.60 -2.48
CA LEU A 97 1.00 -6.77 -3.10
C LEU A 97 2.42 -7.31 -2.87
N GLY A 98 2.55 -8.56 -2.40
CA GLY A 98 3.83 -9.21 -2.17
C GLY A 98 4.21 -9.32 -0.70
N ASP A 99 5.34 -9.99 -0.43
CA ASP A 99 5.68 -10.53 0.89
C ASP A 99 4.50 -11.27 1.50
N ASN A 100 3.86 -12.10 0.67
CA ASN A 100 2.68 -12.87 1.05
C ASN A 100 3.02 -13.84 2.19
N ILE A 101 4.28 -14.30 2.15
CA ILE A 101 4.98 -15.12 3.13
C ILE A 101 6.46 -14.71 3.15
N TYR A 102 7.18 -15.03 4.23
CA TYR A 102 8.63 -14.85 4.32
C TYR A 102 9.35 -16.16 4.05
N GLY A 103 9.86 -16.33 2.83
CA GLY A 103 10.29 -17.59 2.23
C GLY A 103 11.78 -17.71 1.90
N ASP A 104 12.61 -16.75 2.32
CA ASP A 104 14.03 -16.58 1.95
C ASP A 104 14.85 -17.87 1.98
N SER A 105 14.93 -18.55 0.84
CA SER A 105 15.63 -19.82 0.68
C SER A 105 15.80 -20.19 -0.78
N GLU A 106 16.93 -20.83 -1.09
CA GLU A 106 17.12 -21.54 -2.37
C GLU A 106 16.62 -22.99 -2.32
N ASP A 107 16.24 -23.50 -1.13
CA ASP A 107 15.52 -24.75 -0.98
C ASP A 107 14.01 -24.50 -1.17
N MET A 108 13.52 -24.86 -2.34
CA MET A 108 12.15 -24.56 -2.75
C MET A 108 11.09 -25.31 -1.95
N SER A 109 11.46 -26.41 -1.27
CA SER A 109 10.56 -27.09 -0.33
C SER A 109 10.25 -26.22 0.89
N ILE A 110 11.17 -25.33 1.29
CA ILE A 110 10.94 -24.36 2.36
C ILE A 110 9.92 -23.33 1.90
N LEU A 111 10.05 -22.80 0.68
CA LEU A 111 9.09 -21.84 0.13
C LEU A 111 7.67 -22.43 0.06
N GLU A 112 7.53 -23.65 -0.47
CA GLU A 112 6.25 -24.38 -0.47
C GLU A 112 5.68 -24.55 0.95
N LYS A 113 6.51 -24.97 1.91
CA LYS A 113 6.09 -25.12 3.31
C LYS A 113 5.62 -23.80 3.90
N LYS A 114 6.27 -22.68 3.57
CA LYS A 114 5.85 -21.34 4.03
C LYS A 114 4.50 -20.93 3.45
N TYR A 115 4.28 -21.17 2.17
CA TYR A 115 2.97 -20.98 1.56
C TYR A 115 1.91 -21.86 2.20
N ASN A 116 2.20 -23.13 2.47
CA ASN A 116 1.27 -24.03 3.17
C ASN A 116 0.90 -23.53 4.57
N LEU A 117 1.83 -22.89 5.30
CA LEU A 117 1.51 -22.27 6.59
C LEU A 117 0.48 -21.14 6.45
N LEU A 118 0.61 -20.27 5.44
CA LEU A 118 -0.41 -19.27 5.13
C LEU A 118 -1.73 -19.93 4.70
N GLY A 119 -1.65 -20.90 3.79
CA GLY A 119 -2.82 -21.60 3.23
C GLY A 119 -3.68 -22.32 4.26
N ASN A 120 -3.06 -22.74 5.37
CA ASN A 120 -3.68 -23.44 6.50
C ASN A 120 -4.07 -22.52 7.66
N ASP A 121 -3.75 -21.22 7.62
CA ASP A 121 -4.20 -20.28 8.64
C ASP A 121 -5.75 -20.19 8.62
N PRO A 122 -6.46 -20.43 9.73
CA PRO A 122 -7.92 -20.45 9.75
C PRO A 122 -8.55 -19.12 9.30
N GLY A 123 -7.90 -17.98 9.59
CA GLY A 123 -8.36 -16.68 9.18
C GLY A 123 -8.23 -16.49 7.66
N TYR A 124 -7.11 -16.92 7.07
CA TYR A 124 -6.91 -16.88 5.63
C TYR A 124 -7.83 -17.85 4.89
N VAL A 125 -8.06 -19.04 5.44
CA VAL A 125 -9.07 -20.00 4.94
C VAL A 125 -10.46 -19.37 4.99
N GLY A 126 -10.80 -18.66 6.07
CA GLY A 126 -12.05 -17.91 6.19
C GLY A 126 -12.19 -16.84 5.12
N LEU A 127 -11.14 -16.02 4.90
CA LEU A 127 -11.14 -14.97 3.87
C LEU A 127 -11.38 -15.57 2.47
N LYS A 128 -10.68 -16.65 2.11
CA LYS A 128 -10.84 -17.36 0.82
C LYS A 128 -12.28 -17.82 0.56
N LYS A 129 -13.10 -18.05 1.60
CA LYS A 129 -14.52 -18.40 1.47
C LYS A 129 -15.41 -17.18 1.21
N THR A 130 -14.93 -15.97 1.47
CA THR A 130 -15.72 -14.72 1.35
C THR A 130 -15.47 -13.96 0.06
N CYS A 131 -14.27 -14.04 -0.51
CA CYS A 131 -13.92 -13.34 -1.74
C CYS A 131 -12.75 -14.01 -2.49
N PRO A 132 -12.60 -13.76 -3.81
CA PRO A 132 -11.43 -14.17 -4.57
C PRO A 132 -10.12 -13.55 -4.05
N ILE A 133 -9.01 -14.23 -4.36
CA ILE A 133 -7.66 -13.80 -4.02
C ILE A 133 -6.88 -13.49 -5.30
N LEU A 134 -6.41 -12.27 -5.42
CA LEU A 134 -5.49 -11.84 -6.48
C LEU A 134 -4.13 -11.55 -5.85
N ALA A 135 -3.05 -11.84 -6.57
CA ALA A 135 -1.71 -11.69 -6.00
C ALA A 135 -0.64 -11.36 -7.04
N THR A 136 0.29 -10.51 -6.60
CA THR A 136 1.68 -10.47 -7.05
C THR A 136 2.60 -10.82 -5.87
N TRP A 137 3.90 -10.96 -6.12
CA TRP A 137 4.92 -11.21 -5.10
C TRP A 137 5.77 -9.97 -4.81
N ASP A 138 6.56 -10.07 -3.76
CA ASP A 138 7.74 -9.27 -3.50
C ASP A 138 8.96 -10.18 -3.29
N ASP A 139 10.06 -9.67 -2.75
CA ASP A 139 11.33 -10.39 -2.62
C ASP A 139 11.26 -11.60 -1.68
N HIS A 140 10.56 -11.52 -0.55
CA HIS A 140 10.58 -12.62 0.41
C HIS A 140 9.78 -13.84 -0.07
N ASP A 141 8.70 -13.64 -0.83
CA ASP A 141 7.93 -14.72 -1.44
C ASP A 141 8.36 -15.05 -2.88
N TYR A 142 9.21 -14.22 -3.48
CA TYR A 142 10.07 -14.55 -4.62
C TYR A 142 11.25 -15.44 -4.22
N GLY A 143 11.67 -15.41 -2.94
CA GLY A 143 12.56 -16.41 -2.33
C GLY A 143 13.88 -15.87 -1.80
N LYS A 144 14.17 -14.56 -1.89
CA LYS A 144 15.36 -13.95 -1.29
C LYS A 144 15.23 -12.43 -1.20
N ASN A 145 15.40 -11.90 0.00
CA ASN A 145 15.44 -10.47 0.30
C ASN A 145 16.24 -9.65 -0.73
N ASP A 146 15.64 -8.58 -1.23
CA ASP A 146 16.13 -7.63 -2.24
C ASP A 146 16.64 -8.28 -3.56
N ALA A 147 16.35 -9.55 -3.82
CA ALA A 147 16.81 -10.24 -5.02
C ALA A 147 15.91 -9.92 -6.22
N GLY A 148 16.51 -9.96 -7.41
CA GLY A 148 15.81 -9.81 -8.68
C GLY A 148 16.21 -10.92 -9.64
N ASN A 149 16.70 -10.54 -10.81
CA ASN A 149 17.07 -11.46 -11.88
C ASN A 149 18.33 -12.30 -11.59
N ASP A 150 19.03 -11.99 -10.50
CA ASP A 150 20.16 -12.72 -9.93
C ASP A 150 19.75 -13.90 -9.04
N PHE A 151 18.47 -14.01 -8.68
CA PHE A 151 17.97 -15.16 -7.95
C PHE A 151 17.85 -16.40 -8.86
N VAL A 152 18.60 -17.44 -8.55
CA VAL A 152 18.73 -18.63 -9.40
C VAL A 152 17.47 -19.50 -9.42
N LYS A 153 16.60 -19.39 -8.41
CA LYS A 153 15.37 -20.19 -8.25
C LYS A 153 14.08 -19.48 -8.68
N ARG A 154 14.18 -18.42 -9.48
CA ARG A 154 13.01 -17.63 -9.91
C ARG A 154 11.94 -18.41 -10.69
N LYS A 155 12.34 -19.44 -11.45
CA LYS A 155 11.40 -20.28 -12.21
C LYS A 155 10.62 -21.20 -11.28
N GLU A 156 11.30 -21.81 -10.33
CA GLU A 156 10.69 -22.65 -9.31
C GLU A 156 9.77 -21.83 -8.40
N SER A 157 10.19 -20.61 -8.03
CA SER A 157 9.38 -19.67 -7.25
C SER A 157 8.10 -19.30 -7.98
N GLN A 158 8.20 -19.02 -9.30
CA GLN A 158 7.04 -18.82 -10.18
C GLN A 158 6.07 -20.00 -10.14
N GLN A 159 6.58 -21.23 -10.28
CA GLN A 159 5.74 -22.43 -10.25
C GLN A 159 5.00 -22.56 -8.91
N ILE A 160 5.70 -22.37 -7.79
CA ILE A 160 5.14 -22.48 -6.44
C ILE A 160 4.08 -21.40 -6.20
N PHE A 161 4.37 -20.16 -6.59
CA PHE A 161 3.43 -19.05 -6.50
C PHE A 161 2.13 -19.36 -7.25
N LEU A 162 2.23 -19.75 -8.53
CA LEU A 162 1.06 -20.03 -9.37
C LEU A 162 0.27 -21.24 -8.86
N ASN A 163 0.96 -22.28 -8.37
CA ASN A 163 0.32 -23.43 -7.73
C ASN A 163 -0.45 -23.02 -6.47
N PHE A 164 0.17 -22.24 -5.56
CA PHE A 164 -0.44 -21.87 -4.29
C PHE A 164 -1.69 -21.00 -4.47
N PHE A 165 -1.63 -20.02 -5.37
CA PHE A 165 -2.77 -19.16 -5.68
C PHE A 165 -3.80 -19.82 -6.60
N ASN A 166 -3.60 -21.09 -6.95
CA ASN A 166 -4.47 -21.84 -7.85
C ASN A 166 -4.70 -21.08 -9.16
N GLU A 167 -3.60 -20.71 -9.82
CA GLU A 167 -3.67 -19.96 -11.06
C GLU A 167 -4.37 -20.78 -12.16
N ARG A 168 -5.29 -20.13 -12.86
CA ARG A 168 -6.03 -20.73 -13.99
C ARG A 168 -5.06 -21.32 -15.02
N GLU A 169 -5.36 -22.54 -15.50
CA GLU A 169 -4.49 -23.27 -16.44
C GLU A 169 -4.29 -22.54 -17.79
N ASP A 170 -5.28 -21.73 -18.20
CA ASP A 170 -5.22 -20.92 -19.42
C ASP A 170 -4.40 -19.63 -19.26
N SER A 171 -3.93 -19.33 -18.04
CA SER A 171 -3.16 -18.12 -17.77
C SER A 171 -1.85 -18.10 -18.55
N PRO A 172 -1.50 -16.97 -19.19
CA PRO A 172 -0.20 -16.82 -19.85
C PRO A 172 0.97 -16.90 -18.86
N ARG A 173 0.72 -16.73 -17.55
CA ARG A 173 1.73 -16.79 -16.49
C ARG A 173 2.39 -18.17 -16.38
N TRP A 174 1.75 -19.24 -16.84
CA TRP A 174 2.38 -20.57 -16.92
C TRP A 174 3.43 -20.69 -18.03
N LYS A 175 3.34 -19.84 -19.06
CA LYS A 175 4.07 -20.00 -20.33
C LYS A 175 5.09 -18.90 -20.58
N ARG A 176 5.18 -17.90 -19.70
CA ARG A 176 6.11 -16.77 -19.83
C ARG A 176 6.89 -16.54 -18.53
N PRO A 177 8.12 -16.00 -18.62
CA PRO A 177 8.83 -15.56 -17.43
C PRO A 177 8.07 -14.45 -16.70
N GLY A 178 8.01 -14.53 -15.37
CA GLY A 178 7.37 -13.55 -14.49
C GLY A 178 5.85 -13.74 -14.34
N ILE A 179 5.31 -13.20 -13.24
CA ILE A 179 3.91 -13.42 -12.81
C ILE A 179 2.97 -12.23 -13.07
N TYR A 180 3.40 -11.28 -13.91
CA TYR A 180 2.59 -10.11 -14.24
C TYR A 180 1.32 -10.50 -15.00
N THR A 181 0.23 -9.78 -14.76
CA THR A 181 -1.10 -10.03 -15.36
C THR A 181 -2.00 -8.81 -15.21
N SER A 182 -3.20 -8.83 -15.80
CA SER A 182 -4.21 -7.80 -15.62
C SER A 182 -5.61 -8.38 -15.45
N TYR A 183 -6.47 -7.67 -14.74
CA TYR A 183 -7.89 -7.98 -14.58
C TYR A 183 -8.72 -6.77 -14.98
N TYR A 184 -9.88 -7.04 -15.56
CA TYR A 184 -10.84 -6.04 -16.01
C TYR A 184 -12.17 -6.26 -15.32
N PHE A 185 -12.79 -5.17 -14.88
CA PHE A 185 -14.06 -5.18 -14.16
C PHE A 185 -15.01 -4.15 -14.76
N GLY A 186 -16.26 -4.53 -14.97
CA GLY A 186 -17.31 -3.63 -15.45
C GLY A 186 -17.27 -3.40 -16.96
N LYS A 187 -18.37 -2.86 -17.49
CA LYS A 187 -18.53 -2.49 -18.91
C LYS A 187 -18.21 -1.01 -19.12
N GLU A 188 -17.71 -0.70 -20.32
CA GLU A 188 -17.67 0.64 -20.90
C GLU A 188 -17.26 1.76 -19.91
N ASN A 189 -18.20 2.62 -19.51
CA ASN A 189 -18.01 3.80 -18.69
C ASN A 189 -17.71 3.53 -17.21
N LYS A 190 -17.75 2.25 -16.79
CA LYS A 190 -17.32 1.79 -15.45
C LYS A 190 -16.19 0.78 -15.53
N ARG A 191 -15.50 0.67 -16.67
CA ARG A 191 -14.40 -0.28 -16.85
C ARG A 191 -13.19 0.11 -15.99
N VAL A 192 -12.83 -0.77 -15.05
CA VAL A 192 -11.62 -0.68 -14.25
C VAL A 192 -10.63 -1.74 -14.72
N GLN A 193 -9.38 -1.34 -14.90
CA GLN A 193 -8.26 -2.23 -15.18
C GLN A 193 -7.37 -2.30 -13.96
N LEU A 194 -7.14 -3.49 -13.43
CA LEU A 194 -6.17 -3.77 -12.38
C LEU A 194 -4.94 -4.44 -13.03
N ILE A 195 -3.79 -3.79 -12.98
CA ILE A 195 -2.53 -4.24 -13.58
C ILE A 195 -1.61 -4.71 -12.46
N LEU A 196 -1.21 -5.97 -12.48
CA LEU A 196 -0.29 -6.56 -11.51
C LEU A 196 1.08 -6.65 -12.16
N LEU A 197 2.01 -5.84 -11.67
CA LEU A 197 3.40 -5.89 -12.12
C LEU A 197 4.18 -6.93 -11.32
N ASP A 198 5.16 -7.52 -11.99
CA ASP A 198 6.26 -8.27 -11.41
C ASP A 198 7.52 -7.38 -11.42
N THR A 199 7.95 -6.97 -10.23
CA THR A 199 9.09 -6.08 -9.99
C THR A 199 10.33 -6.85 -9.51
N ARG A 200 10.33 -8.19 -9.62
CA ARG A 200 11.40 -9.06 -9.14
C ARG A 200 12.06 -9.82 -10.29
N TYR A 201 11.28 -10.56 -11.07
CA TYR A 201 11.80 -11.58 -12.00
C TYR A 201 12.88 -11.08 -12.95
N PHE A 202 12.72 -9.84 -13.43
CA PHE A 202 13.58 -9.20 -14.42
C PHE A 202 14.53 -8.16 -13.82
N ARG A 203 14.27 -7.74 -12.59
CA ARG A 203 14.92 -6.57 -12.00
C ARG A 203 16.41 -6.82 -11.82
N THR A 204 17.27 -5.91 -12.25
CA THR A 204 18.71 -6.04 -11.98
C THR A 204 19.03 -5.82 -10.50
N PRO A 205 20.17 -6.34 -10.00
CA PRO A 205 20.59 -6.10 -8.62
C PRO A 205 20.58 -4.61 -8.23
N LEU A 206 20.21 -4.33 -6.98
CA LEU A 206 20.20 -2.97 -6.45
C LEU A 206 21.64 -2.46 -6.24
N LYS A 207 21.86 -1.18 -6.53
CA LYS A 207 23.16 -0.54 -6.33
C LYS A 207 23.32 -0.08 -4.89
N SER A 208 24.25 -0.71 -4.18
CA SER A 208 24.60 -0.32 -2.82
C SER A 208 25.50 0.93 -2.78
N SER A 209 25.43 1.66 -1.67
CA SER A 209 26.27 2.80 -1.32
C SER A 209 27.02 2.49 -0.02
N PRO A 210 28.36 2.63 0.00
CA PRO A 210 29.13 2.46 1.25
C PRO A 210 28.95 3.66 2.19
N SER A 211 28.56 4.82 1.66
CA SER A 211 28.22 6.00 2.45
C SER A 211 26.71 6.09 2.67
N ILE A 212 26.35 6.41 3.90
CA ILE A 212 25.01 6.80 4.33
C ILE A 212 24.59 8.01 3.46
N PRO A 213 23.57 7.91 2.59
CA PRO A 213 23.16 9.04 1.78
C PRO A 213 22.75 10.23 2.67
N PRO A 214 22.91 11.50 2.23
CA PRO A 214 22.53 12.67 3.03
C PRO A 214 21.02 12.73 3.35
N TYR A 215 20.25 11.81 2.77
CA TYR A 215 18.82 11.60 2.95
C TYR A 215 18.45 10.32 3.73
N ARG A 216 19.38 9.50 4.25
CA ARG A 216 18.96 8.22 4.88
C ARG A 216 19.77 7.65 6.03
N PRO A 217 19.09 7.26 7.13
CA PRO A 217 19.49 6.17 8.01
C PRO A 217 18.41 5.06 8.03
N MET A 218 18.07 4.48 6.87
CA MET A 218 17.11 3.36 6.82
C MET A 218 17.64 2.14 6.05
N GLY A 219 18.64 2.29 5.18
CA GLY A 219 19.16 1.27 4.26
C GLY A 219 20.24 1.87 3.38
N ASN A 220 20.92 1.03 2.60
CA ASN A 220 22.19 1.34 1.94
C ASN A 220 22.08 1.46 0.40
N TYR A 221 20.88 1.44 -0.19
CA TYR A 221 20.75 1.55 -1.64
C TYR A 221 20.79 3.00 -2.13
N LYS A 222 21.32 3.19 -3.34
CA LYS A 222 21.31 4.46 -4.08
C LYS A 222 20.77 4.28 -5.50
N PRO A 223 20.29 5.34 -6.14
CA PRO A 223 19.87 5.27 -7.54
C PRO A 223 20.98 4.80 -8.48
N ASP A 224 20.64 3.93 -9.42
CA ASP A 224 21.48 3.57 -10.56
C ASP A 224 20.90 4.11 -11.87
N SER A 225 21.51 5.18 -12.38
CA SER A 225 21.13 5.80 -13.67
C SER A 225 21.80 5.11 -14.87
N SER A 226 22.32 3.90 -14.70
CA SER A 226 22.93 3.14 -15.80
C SER A 226 21.86 2.63 -16.77
N PRO A 227 22.09 2.63 -18.10
CA PRO A 227 21.15 2.04 -19.07
C PRO A 227 20.90 0.54 -18.86
N SER A 228 21.81 -0.14 -18.16
CA SER A 228 21.73 -1.56 -17.79
C SER A 228 20.81 -1.82 -16.61
N ALA A 229 20.51 -0.82 -15.76
CA ALA A 229 19.56 -1.00 -14.67
C ALA A 229 18.15 -1.22 -15.23
N LYS A 230 17.51 -2.33 -14.85
CA LYS A 230 16.17 -2.72 -15.33
C LYS A 230 15.25 -3.03 -14.17
N MET A 231 14.04 -2.50 -14.21
CA MET A 231 12.98 -2.84 -13.26
C MET A 231 12.11 -3.95 -13.86
N LEU A 232 11.59 -3.71 -15.06
CA LEU A 232 10.78 -4.68 -15.79
C LEU A 232 11.53 -5.23 -17.00
N GLY A 233 11.19 -6.45 -17.41
CA GLY A 233 11.74 -7.08 -18.61
C GLY A 233 11.17 -6.47 -19.89
N LYS A 234 11.87 -6.66 -21.02
CA LYS A 234 11.40 -6.18 -22.34
C LYS A 234 9.97 -6.65 -22.65
N ALA A 235 9.70 -7.94 -22.49
CA ALA A 235 8.37 -8.51 -22.76
C ALA A 235 7.28 -7.95 -21.84
N GLN A 236 7.60 -7.67 -20.57
CA GLN A 236 6.66 -7.06 -19.64
C GLN A 236 6.40 -5.59 -19.96
N TRP A 237 7.41 -4.85 -20.43
CA TRP A 237 7.22 -3.48 -20.92
C TRP A 237 6.34 -3.43 -22.17
N GLU A 238 6.58 -4.32 -23.13
CA GLU A 238 5.79 -4.43 -24.36
C GLU A 238 4.33 -4.82 -24.03
N TRP A 239 4.15 -5.79 -23.13
CA TRP A 239 2.83 -6.15 -22.62
C TRP A 239 2.14 -4.96 -21.93
N LEU A 240 2.83 -4.26 -21.04
CA LEU A 240 2.26 -3.12 -20.31
C LEU A 240 1.84 -1.98 -21.25
N GLU A 241 2.58 -1.74 -22.33
CA GLU A 241 2.18 -0.79 -23.37
C GLU A 241 0.83 -1.17 -23.99
N GLN A 242 0.63 -2.45 -24.34
CA GLN A 242 -0.65 -2.92 -24.88
C GLN A 242 -1.78 -2.83 -23.84
N GLU A 243 -1.50 -3.13 -22.58
CA GLU A 243 -2.46 -2.96 -21.49
C GLU A 243 -2.89 -1.50 -21.34
N LEU A 244 -1.97 -0.55 -21.41
CA LEU A 244 -2.29 0.87 -21.25
C LEU A 244 -3.02 1.47 -22.47
N LEU A 245 -2.88 0.86 -23.65
CA LEU A 245 -3.68 1.16 -24.83
C LEU A 245 -5.11 0.60 -24.74
N THR A 246 -5.35 -0.40 -23.89
CA THR A 246 -6.68 -0.98 -23.72
C THR A 246 -7.61 0.00 -22.98
N PRO A 247 -8.83 0.28 -23.47
CA PRO A 247 -9.73 1.25 -22.85
C PRO A 247 -10.12 0.89 -21.41
N ALA A 248 -9.89 1.82 -20.49
CA ALA A 248 -10.36 1.76 -19.11
C ALA A 248 -10.56 3.17 -18.58
N ARG A 249 -11.53 3.34 -17.68
CA ARG A 249 -11.80 4.61 -16.99
C ARG A 249 -10.89 4.79 -15.78
N ILE A 250 -10.56 3.70 -15.09
CA ILE A 250 -9.66 3.67 -13.93
C ILE A 250 -8.63 2.58 -14.16
N ARG A 251 -7.36 2.87 -13.87
CA ARG A 251 -6.23 1.94 -13.96
C ARG A 251 -5.53 1.86 -12.63
N LEU A 252 -5.63 0.72 -11.97
CA LEU A 252 -4.99 0.44 -10.68
C LEU A 252 -3.73 -0.36 -10.94
N ILE A 253 -2.55 0.22 -10.74
CA ILE A 253 -1.27 -0.46 -10.96
C ILE A 253 -0.74 -0.95 -9.62
N ALA A 254 -0.84 -2.25 -9.40
CA ALA A 254 -0.23 -2.96 -8.28
C ALA A 254 1.26 -3.19 -8.57
N THR A 255 2.12 -2.59 -7.75
CA THR A 255 3.59 -2.73 -7.79
C THR A 255 4.04 -3.15 -6.40
N SER A 256 4.95 -4.12 -6.28
CA SER A 256 5.33 -4.60 -4.94
C SER A 256 6.03 -3.51 -4.12
N ILE A 257 6.89 -2.73 -4.78
CA ILE A 257 7.64 -1.62 -4.22
C ILE A 257 7.06 -0.26 -4.62
N GLN A 258 7.36 0.77 -3.81
CA GLN A 258 6.83 2.13 -3.99
C GLN A 258 7.30 2.78 -5.31
N PHE A 259 6.36 3.39 -6.04
CA PHE A 259 6.58 4.13 -7.28
C PHE A 259 6.93 5.61 -7.05
N CYS A 260 6.17 6.28 -6.18
CA CYS A 260 6.32 7.72 -5.92
C CYS A 260 7.25 8.04 -4.75
N ALA A 261 7.80 7.03 -4.07
CA ALA A 261 8.69 7.27 -2.95
C ALA A 261 9.91 8.11 -3.37
N PRO A 262 10.29 9.12 -2.56
CA PRO A 262 11.55 9.81 -2.77
C PRO A 262 12.71 8.83 -2.58
N PRO A 263 13.95 9.19 -2.97
CA PRO A 263 15.14 8.48 -2.55
C PRO A 263 15.14 8.40 -1.03
N ASN A 264 14.71 7.25 -0.55
CA ASN A 264 14.90 6.87 0.81
C ASN A 264 16.21 6.07 0.72
N GLY A 265 16.33 4.93 0.04
CA GLY A 265 17.51 4.04 0.05
C GLY A 265 17.21 2.62 0.58
N PHE A 266 15.93 2.26 0.60
CA PHE A 266 15.43 0.90 0.52
C PHE A 266 15.19 0.71 -0.97
N GLU A 267 14.57 -0.38 -1.30
CA GLU A 267 14.03 -0.57 -2.62
C GLU A 267 12.80 0.30 -2.88
N ALA A 268 12.73 0.81 -4.10
CA ALA A 268 11.67 1.60 -4.69
C ALA A 268 11.95 1.69 -6.20
N TRP A 269 10.99 2.18 -6.97
CA TRP A 269 11.22 2.53 -8.38
C TRP A 269 12.34 3.55 -8.57
N MET A 270 12.56 4.42 -7.57
CA MET A 270 13.59 5.45 -7.61
C MET A 270 15.03 4.89 -7.58
N ASN A 271 15.22 3.61 -7.24
CA ASN A 271 16.52 2.94 -7.40
C ASN A 271 16.92 2.80 -8.87
N MET A 272 15.96 2.88 -9.80
CA MET A 272 16.18 2.77 -11.25
C MET A 272 15.49 3.95 -11.98
N PRO A 273 16.05 5.17 -11.89
CA PRO A 273 15.37 6.39 -12.34
C PRO A 273 14.95 6.37 -13.82
N MET A 274 15.74 5.72 -14.69
CA MET A 274 15.40 5.61 -16.12
C MET A 274 14.16 4.75 -16.36
N GLU A 275 13.98 3.66 -15.61
CA GLU A 275 12.83 2.77 -15.71
C GLU A 275 11.57 3.42 -15.12
N ARG A 276 11.72 4.15 -14.00
CA ARG A 276 10.65 5.01 -13.48
C ARG A 276 10.21 6.07 -14.48
N GLN A 277 11.17 6.75 -15.12
CA GLN A 277 10.86 7.74 -16.17
C GLN A 277 10.21 7.08 -17.39
N ARG A 278 10.60 5.84 -17.72
CA ARG A 278 9.96 5.05 -18.78
C ARG A 278 8.49 4.78 -18.48
N MET A 279 8.12 4.41 -17.25
CA MET A 279 6.71 4.29 -16.83
C MET A 279 5.95 5.59 -17.04
N ILE A 280 6.49 6.72 -16.55
CA ILE A 280 5.88 8.05 -16.71
C ILE A 280 5.68 8.38 -18.19
N ASN A 281 6.69 8.13 -19.02
CA ASN A 281 6.62 8.38 -20.45
C ASN A 281 5.58 7.49 -21.13
N LEU A 282 5.48 6.22 -20.73
CA LEU A 282 4.51 5.27 -21.27
C LEU A 282 3.08 5.69 -20.96
N ILE A 283 2.79 6.11 -19.73
CA ILE A 283 1.49 6.66 -19.34
C ILE A 283 1.14 7.88 -20.20
N LYS A 284 2.12 8.76 -20.45
CA LYS A 284 1.94 9.96 -21.29
C LYS A 284 1.73 9.65 -22.77
N SER A 285 2.50 8.72 -23.33
CA SER A 285 2.45 8.40 -24.76
C SER A 285 1.19 7.62 -25.12
N THR A 286 0.76 6.70 -24.26
CA THR A 286 -0.50 5.94 -24.41
C THR A 286 -1.74 6.74 -24.05
N LYS A 287 -1.58 7.95 -23.47
CA LYS A 287 -2.66 8.75 -22.91
C LYS A 287 -3.50 7.95 -21.89
N ALA A 288 -2.83 7.12 -21.10
CA ALA A 288 -3.48 6.35 -20.05
C ALA A 288 -3.96 7.28 -18.92
N GLU A 289 -5.27 7.44 -18.82
CA GLU A 289 -5.94 8.23 -17.77
C GLU A 289 -6.42 7.33 -16.63
N GLY A 290 -6.75 7.95 -15.49
CA GLY A 290 -7.27 7.24 -14.31
C GLY A 290 -6.24 6.38 -13.58
N VAL A 291 -4.94 6.62 -13.75
CA VAL A 291 -3.88 5.80 -13.14
C VAL A 291 -3.70 6.11 -11.65
N VAL A 292 -3.72 5.07 -10.82
CA VAL A 292 -3.37 5.07 -9.40
C VAL A 292 -2.48 3.87 -9.10
N PHE A 293 -1.38 4.07 -8.40
CA PHE A 293 -0.48 3.00 -7.95
C PHE A 293 -0.85 2.51 -6.54
N LEU A 294 -0.70 1.22 -6.32
CA LEU A 294 -0.84 0.55 -5.01
C LEU A 294 0.47 -0.19 -4.73
N SER A 295 1.07 0.03 -3.56
CA SER A 295 2.39 -0.51 -3.21
C SER A 295 2.49 -1.12 -1.80
N GLY A 296 3.57 -1.88 -1.56
CA GLY A 296 3.88 -2.60 -0.32
C GLY A 296 5.31 -2.35 0.21
N ASP A 297 6.03 -3.42 0.53
CA ASP A 297 7.46 -3.50 0.90
C ASP A 297 7.89 -2.85 2.25
N ILE A 298 7.52 -1.61 2.53
CA ILE A 298 8.27 -0.79 3.51
C ILE A 298 7.92 -0.99 5.00
N HIS A 299 7.07 -1.97 5.33
CA HIS A 299 6.57 -2.26 6.68
C HIS A 299 5.94 -1.06 7.40
N GLY A 300 5.43 -0.10 6.61
CA GLY A 300 4.67 1.07 7.01
C GLY A 300 3.75 1.51 5.87
N ALA A 301 2.78 2.36 6.18
CA ALA A 301 1.83 2.88 5.21
C ALA A 301 2.04 4.37 5.01
N GLU A 302 2.02 4.81 3.76
CA GLU A 302 2.15 6.21 3.38
C GLU A 302 1.55 6.46 2.00
N MET A 303 1.49 7.74 1.61
CA MET A 303 1.07 8.14 0.28
C MET A 303 2.19 8.95 -0.38
N GLY A 304 2.52 8.59 -1.62
CA GLY A 304 3.37 9.37 -2.49
C GLY A 304 2.57 10.03 -3.60
N ILE A 305 2.99 11.23 -4.02
CA ILE A 305 2.45 11.92 -5.18
C ILE A 305 3.60 12.42 -6.04
N GLU A 306 3.59 12.05 -7.32
CA GLU A 306 4.51 12.58 -8.35
C GLU A 306 3.74 13.47 -9.31
N GLU A 307 4.29 14.64 -9.67
CA GLU A 307 3.66 15.57 -10.60
C GLU A 307 4.51 15.76 -11.87
N PRO A 308 4.56 14.76 -12.76
CA PRO A 308 5.44 14.82 -13.92
C PRO A 308 5.04 15.97 -14.84
N LYS A 309 6.04 16.65 -15.42
CA LYS A 309 5.80 17.72 -16.40
C LYS A 309 5.01 17.17 -17.60
N GLY A 310 3.88 17.81 -17.92
CA GLY A 310 3.01 17.40 -19.03
C GLY A 310 2.25 16.09 -18.77
N GLY A 311 2.09 15.67 -17.51
CA GLY A 311 1.19 14.61 -17.08
C GLY A 311 0.43 15.03 -15.83
N TYR A 312 -0.69 14.36 -15.52
CA TYR A 312 -1.43 14.58 -14.29
C TYR A 312 -0.69 14.01 -13.07
N SER A 313 -1.17 14.32 -11.85
CA SER A 313 -0.55 13.84 -10.62
C SER A 313 -0.73 12.33 -10.48
N LEU A 314 0.38 11.60 -10.34
CA LEU A 314 0.40 10.16 -10.12
C LEU A 314 0.41 9.91 -8.62
N ILE A 315 -0.55 9.13 -8.15
CA ILE A 315 -0.74 8.79 -6.74
C ILE A 315 -0.25 7.37 -6.51
N ASP A 316 0.49 7.15 -5.43
CA ASP A 316 0.94 5.85 -4.96
C ASP A 316 0.54 5.67 -3.49
N PHE A 317 -0.28 4.66 -3.21
CA PHE A 317 -0.85 4.45 -1.88
C PHE A 317 -0.36 3.12 -1.29
N THR A 318 0.58 3.23 -0.36
CA THR A 318 1.32 2.10 0.19
C THR A 318 0.61 1.50 1.39
N SER A 319 0.42 0.17 1.41
CA SER A 319 -0.16 -0.58 2.51
C SER A 319 0.77 -1.71 2.95
N SER A 320 1.64 -1.42 3.90
CA SER A 320 2.55 -2.39 4.52
C SER A 320 2.69 -2.07 6.02
N SER A 321 2.78 -3.00 6.96
CA SER A 321 2.66 -4.45 6.85
C SER A 321 1.44 -4.96 7.60
N LEU A 322 0.97 -6.15 7.22
CA LEU A 322 -0.14 -6.81 7.90
C LEU A 322 0.20 -7.25 9.33
N ASN A 323 1.43 -7.75 9.55
CA ASN A 323 1.84 -8.23 10.87
C ASN A 323 3.32 -8.08 11.23
N LEU A 324 4.11 -7.34 10.44
CA LEU A 324 5.54 -7.12 10.71
C LEU A 324 5.92 -5.62 10.64
N PRO A 325 5.31 -4.73 11.44
CA PRO A 325 5.55 -3.29 11.30
C PRO A 325 6.98 -2.93 11.72
N LEU A 326 7.65 -2.07 10.94
CA LEU A 326 8.96 -1.50 11.30
C LEU A 326 8.87 -0.01 11.67
N GLY A 327 7.65 0.54 11.71
CA GLY A 327 7.42 1.97 11.88
C GLY A 327 7.52 2.72 10.55
N GLY A 328 7.15 4.00 10.55
CA GLY A 328 7.26 4.81 9.34
C GLY A 328 8.65 5.41 9.13
N ALA A 329 9.10 5.43 7.87
CA ALA A 329 10.36 6.05 7.46
C ALA A 329 10.53 7.47 8.00
N LYS A 330 11.73 7.86 8.45
CA LYS A 330 12.04 9.27 8.71
C LYS A 330 12.52 9.92 7.42
N THR A 331 11.68 10.66 6.70
CA THR A 331 12.11 11.46 5.53
C THR A 331 11.62 12.91 5.63
N ARG A 332 12.42 13.84 5.08
CA ARG A 332 12.04 15.25 4.95
C ARG A 332 11.14 15.49 3.74
N ARG A 333 11.11 14.54 2.79
CA ARG A 333 10.41 14.62 1.50
C ARG A 333 9.04 13.93 1.50
N ARG A 334 8.53 13.49 2.65
CA ARG A 334 7.23 12.80 2.73
C ARG A 334 6.10 13.79 2.46
N ILE A 335 5.15 13.33 1.66
CA ILE A 335 3.91 14.02 1.36
C ILE A 335 2.84 13.41 2.28
N GLY A 336 2.33 14.19 3.23
CA GLY A 336 1.31 13.70 4.17
C GLY A 336 1.84 12.86 5.35
N PRO A 337 0.92 12.35 6.19
CA PRO A 337 1.25 11.44 7.30
C PRO A 337 1.69 10.05 6.83
N ALA A 338 2.27 9.28 7.75
CA ALA A 338 2.59 7.87 7.54
C ALA A 338 2.28 7.06 8.79
N TYR A 339 1.61 5.93 8.60
CA TYR A 339 1.21 5.05 9.67
C TYR A 339 2.19 3.89 9.81
N GLY A 340 2.80 3.74 10.98
CA GLY A 340 3.82 2.72 11.24
C GLY A 340 3.31 1.44 11.91
N GLY A 341 1.99 1.31 12.09
CA GLY A 341 1.38 0.14 12.74
C GLY A 341 0.90 -0.92 11.74
N ARG A 342 0.42 -2.05 12.27
CA ARG A 342 -0.20 -3.12 11.46
C ARG A 342 -1.41 -2.59 10.72
N ASN A 343 -1.48 -2.80 9.41
CA ASN A 343 -2.51 -2.20 8.58
C ASN A 343 -2.84 -2.99 7.30
N PHE A 344 -3.95 -2.60 6.67
CA PHE A 344 -4.35 -3.02 5.33
C PHE A 344 -5.01 -1.85 4.60
N GLY A 345 -4.99 -1.90 3.27
CA GLY A 345 -5.55 -0.90 2.38
C GLY A 345 -6.96 -1.26 1.94
N ILE A 346 -7.76 -0.22 1.65
CA ILE A 346 -9.06 -0.33 0.98
C ILE A 346 -9.11 0.69 -0.15
N VAL A 347 -9.54 0.25 -1.32
CA VAL A 347 -9.94 1.11 -2.44
C VAL A 347 -11.44 1.04 -2.58
N GLU A 348 -12.11 2.19 -2.58
CA GLU A 348 -13.54 2.32 -2.87
C GLU A 348 -13.73 3.23 -4.09
N ILE A 349 -14.62 2.85 -5.00
CA ILE A 349 -14.95 3.62 -6.21
C ILE A 349 -16.41 4.01 -6.14
N ASP A 350 -16.66 5.30 -5.94
CA ASP A 350 -17.99 5.86 -5.91
C ASP A 350 -18.40 6.33 -7.32
N TRP A 351 -19.22 5.52 -7.97
CA TRP A 351 -19.73 5.78 -9.33
C TRP A 351 -21.01 6.62 -9.36
N ARG A 352 -21.56 7.04 -8.20
CA ARG A 352 -22.84 7.77 -8.13
C ARG A 352 -22.73 9.22 -8.63
N PRO A 353 -21.67 9.99 -8.30
CA PRO A 353 -21.52 11.33 -8.82
C PRO A 353 -21.21 11.33 -10.33
N GLU A 354 -21.50 12.44 -11.01
CA GLU A 354 -21.15 12.64 -12.42
C GLU A 354 -19.63 12.52 -12.66
N ASP A 355 -18.83 12.99 -11.70
CA ASP A 355 -17.38 12.77 -11.63
C ASP A 355 -17.08 11.69 -10.59
N PRO A 356 -16.85 10.42 -10.99
CA PRO A 356 -16.60 9.34 -10.06
C PRO A 356 -15.41 9.62 -9.14
N VAL A 357 -15.47 9.13 -7.90
CA VAL A 357 -14.42 9.39 -6.90
C VAL A 357 -13.77 8.08 -6.47
N ILE A 358 -12.44 8.02 -6.58
CA ILE A 358 -11.63 6.95 -5.99
C ILE A 358 -11.27 7.37 -4.57
N ARG A 359 -11.62 6.54 -3.58
CA ARG A 359 -11.26 6.70 -2.18
C ARG A 359 -10.24 5.63 -1.81
N LEU A 360 -9.09 6.07 -1.34
CA LEU A 360 -7.99 5.22 -0.88
C LEU A 360 -7.91 5.37 0.63
N SER A 361 -7.82 4.28 1.37
CA SER A 361 -7.69 4.34 2.82
C SER A 361 -6.81 3.22 3.37
N ILE A 362 -6.13 3.52 4.48
CA ILE A 362 -5.40 2.54 5.29
C ILE A 362 -6.15 2.38 6.60
N ARG A 363 -6.41 1.13 6.99
CA ARG A 363 -7.08 0.79 8.24
C ARG A 363 -6.17 -0.02 9.15
N ASP A 364 -6.30 0.21 10.46
CA ASP A 364 -5.68 -0.63 11.48
C ASP A 364 -6.53 -1.87 11.80
N LEU A 365 -6.05 -2.69 12.73
CA LEU A 365 -6.73 -3.92 13.14
C LEU A 365 -8.02 -3.70 13.93
N LYS A 366 -8.27 -2.47 14.39
CA LYS A 366 -9.55 -2.06 15.00
C LYS A 366 -10.51 -1.48 13.94
N ASN A 367 -10.18 -1.66 12.66
CA ASN A 367 -10.90 -1.13 11.51
C ASN A 367 -10.95 0.40 11.45
N LYS A 368 -10.06 1.10 12.17
CA LYS A 368 -10.00 2.56 12.19
C LYS A 368 -9.17 3.06 11.02
N THR A 369 -9.71 4.01 10.26
CA THR A 369 -8.98 4.73 9.20
C THR A 369 -7.81 5.52 9.79
N ARG A 370 -6.60 5.26 9.29
CA ARG A 370 -5.34 5.91 9.68
C ARG A 370 -4.79 6.83 8.62
N LEU A 371 -4.96 6.46 7.35
CA LEU A 371 -4.65 7.31 6.19
C LEU A 371 -5.85 7.29 5.25
N GLN A 372 -6.12 8.41 4.57
CA GLN A 372 -7.11 8.46 3.52
C GLN A 372 -6.78 9.51 2.46
N HIS A 373 -7.18 9.21 1.23
CA HIS A 373 -7.16 10.15 0.13
C HIS A 373 -8.39 9.95 -0.76
N GLN A 374 -8.86 11.04 -1.37
CA GLN A 374 -9.97 11.01 -2.30
C GLN A 374 -9.59 11.81 -3.53
N VAL A 375 -9.73 11.19 -4.69
CA VAL A 375 -9.41 11.77 -5.99
C VAL A 375 -10.61 11.61 -6.94
N PRO A 376 -11.23 12.73 -7.36
CA PRO A 376 -12.20 12.72 -8.44
C PRO A 376 -11.53 12.33 -9.75
N LEU A 377 -12.20 11.55 -10.59
CA LEU A 377 -11.61 11.02 -11.81
C LEU A 377 -11.23 12.12 -12.80
N SER A 378 -11.92 13.26 -12.79
CA SER A 378 -11.58 14.46 -13.57
C SER A 378 -10.22 15.08 -13.23
N ARG A 379 -9.55 14.63 -12.15
CA ARG A 379 -8.17 15.01 -11.79
C ARG A 379 -7.11 14.09 -12.38
N LEU A 380 -7.50 12.92 -12.88
CA LEU A 380 -6.59 11.90 -13.41
C LEU A 380 -6.64 11.84 -14.94
N ASN A 381 -6.62 13.00 -15.60
CA ASN A 381 -6.69 13.11 -17.06
C ASN A 381 -5.70 14.15 -17.59
N PHE A 382 -5.46 14.15 -18.91
CA PHE A 382 -4.48 15.03 -19.55
C PHE A 382 -4.98 16.45 -19.86
N SER A 383 -6.07 16.90 -19.24
CA SER A 383 -6.52 18.30 -19.40
C SER A 383 -5.48 19.29 -18.86
N ASP A 384 -5.43 20.49 -19.45
CA ASP A 384 -4.42 21.51 -19.13
C ASP A 384 -4.33 21.86 -17.64
N LYS A 385 -5.49 21.89 -16.95
CA LYS A 385 -5.56 22.17 -15.51
C LYS A 385 -4.84 21.12 -14.66
N ASN A 386 -4.66 19.90 -15.16
CA ASN A 386 -4.02 18.80 -14.45
C ASN A 386 -2.56 18.59 -14.89
N THR A 387 -2.15 19.08 -16.07
CA THR A 387 -0.80 18.84 -16.62
C THR A 387 0.16 20.02 -16.41
N TYR A 388 -0.35 21.24 -16.30
CA TYR A 388 0.43 22.45 -16.07
C TYR A 388 0.36 22.93 -14.62
N LEU A 389 1.50 23.35 -14.07
CA LEU A 389 1.55 24.05 -12.79
C LEU A 389 1.02 25.47 -13.00
N ARG A 390 -0.25 25.70 -12.64
CA ARG A 390 -0.86 27.02 -12.54
C ARG A 390 -1.37 27.22 -11.12
N HIS A 391 -0.67 28.03 -10.34
CA HIS A 391 -1.14 28.45 -9.03
C HIS A 391 -1.62 29.89 -9.12
N ASN A 392 -2.88 30.13 -8.74
CA ASN A 392 -3.36 31.48 -8.48
C ASN A 392 -2.65 31.98 -7.20
N PRO A 393 -2.22 33.25 -7.14
CA PRO A 393 -1.81 33.92 -5.91
C PRO A 393 -2.60 33.57 -4.65
N SER A 394 -3.92 33.43 -4.76
CA SER A 394 -4.80 33.06 -3.64
C SER A 394 -4.59 31.63 -3.13
N SER A 395 -4.13 30.70 -3.98
CA SER A 395 -3.93 29.30 -3.61
C SER A 395 -2.86 29.10 -2.56
N PHE A 396 -1.88 30.00 -2.47
CA PHE A 396 -0.81 29.96 -1.48
C PHE A 396 -1.23 30.41 -0.08
N VAL A 397 -2.42 30.97 0.09
CA VAL A 397 -2.88 31.41 1.42
C VAL A 397 -3.43 30.21 2.19
N GLY A 398 -2.94 30.00 3.41
CA GLY A 398 -3.38 28.91 4.27
C GLY A 398 -2.32 28.45 5.26
N GLU A 399 -2.57 27.27 5.84
CA GLU A 399 -1.68 26.63 6.80
C GLU A 399 -1.30 25.23 6.32
N TRP A 400 -0.01 24.93 6.35
CA TRP A 400 0.53 23.61 6.05
C TRP A 400 1.36 23.12 7.22
N GLN A 401 1.15 21.87 7.60
CA GLN A 401 2.00 21.18 8.52
C GLN A 401 3.27 20.71 7.79
N THR A 402 4.44 21.07 8.34
CA THR A 402 5.76 20.81 7.74
C THR A 402 6.72 20.23 8.78
N ILE A 403 7.93 19.86 8.34
CA ILE A 403 9.01 19.45 9.25
C ILE A 403 9.46 20.55 10.23
N PHE A 404 9.10 21.81 9.96
CA PHE A 404 9.43 22.96 10.81
C PHE A 404 8.29 23.35 11.76
N GLY A 405 7.15 22.65 11.69
CA GLY A 405 5.90 23.02 12.32
C GLY A 405 4.87 23.56 11.32
N VAL A 406 3.85 24.24 11.83
CA VAL A 406 2.80 24.84 11.00
C VAL A 406 3.35 26.08 10.28
N LEU A 407 3.50 25.97 8.96
CA LEU A 407 3.81 27.06 8.06
C LEU A 407 2.52 27.78 7.69
N LYS A 408 2.36 29.02 8.16
CA LYS A 408 1.25 29.90 7.79
C LYS A 408 1.71 30.82 6.67
N ILE A 409 0.94 30.90 5.58
CA ILE A 409 1.23 31.81 4.46
C ILE A 409 0.03 32.73 4.29
N SER A 410 0.30 34.04 4.20
CA SER A 410 -0.70 35.08 3.99
C SER A 410 -0.28 36.01 2.85
N ASN A 411 -1.26 36.64 2.22
CA ASN A 411 -1.03 37.60 1.14
C ASN A 411 -1.01 39.02 1.74
N ASN A 412 0.04 39.78 1.44
CA ASN A 412 0.18 41.18 1.89
C ASN A 412 -0.35 42.17 0.83
N ALA A 413 -0.88 41.71 -0.31
CA ALA A 413 -1.40 42.57 -1.37
C ALA A 413 -2.70 43.25 -0.96
N THR A 414 -2.76 44.57 -1.14
CA THR A 414 -3.94 45.41 -0.86
C THR A 414 -4.94 45.51 -2.03
N LYS A 415 -4.70 44.85 -3.17
CA LYS A 415 -5.63 44.84 -4.34
C LYS A 415 -5.67 43.48 -5.05
N PRO A 416 -6.85 43.02 -5.52
CA PRO A 416 -6.97 41.78 -6.28
C PRO A 416 -6.29 41.90 -7.65
N ALA A 417 -5.58 40.85 -8.06
CA ALA A 417 -4.92 40.78 -9.37
C ALA A 417 -5.96 40.77 -10.50
N LYS A 418 -5.78 41.64 -11.51
CA LYS A 418 -6.49 41.52 -12.79
C LYS A 418 -5.77 40.48 -13.65
N GLU A 419 -6.53 39.58 -14.28
CA GLU A 419 -5.99 38.70 -15.32
C GLU A 419 -5.36 39.57 -16.43
N ASN A 420 -4.09 39.27 -16.77
CA ASN A 420 -3.28 39.88 -17.84
C ASN A 420 -2.49 41.18 -17.56
N SER A 421 -2.18 41.56 -16.32
CA SER A 421 -1.16 42.61 -16.06
C SER A 421 0.19 42.03 -15.63
N THR A 422 1.28 42.46 -16.27
CA THR A 422 2.69 42.14 -15.94
C THR A 422 3.24 42.90 -14.72
N VAL A 423 2.36 43.37 -13.82
CA VAL A 423 2.71 44.24 -12.68
C VAL A 423 2.93 43.42 -11.40
N ASP A 424 3.98 43.81 -10.67
CA ASP A 424 4.52 43.28 -9.41
C ASP A 424 3.56 42.37 -8.63
N TYR A 425 3.84 41.07 -8.69
CA TYR A 425 3.08 40.03 -8.00
C TYR A 425 3.12 40.33 -6.49
N GLY A 426 1.94 40.34 -5.85
CA GLY A 426 1.75 40.67 -4.43
C GLY A 426 2.83 40.06 -3.53
N THR A 427 3.24 40.73 -2.47
CA THR A 427 4.17 40.12 -1.52
C THR A 427 3.40 39.16 -0.62
N TRP A 428 3.94 37.98 -0.32
CA TRP A 428 3.41 37.11 0.72
C TRP A 428 4.28 37.24 1.95
N SER A 429 3.66 37.04 3.11
CA SER A 429 4.39 36.76 4.34
C SER A 429 4.14 35.32 4.73
N ALA A 430 5.15 34.67 5.30
CA ALA A 430 4.94 33.39 5.95
C ALA A 430 5.64 33.34 7.30
N SER A 431 5.10 32.52 8.19
CA SER A 431 5.65 32.31 9.53
C SER A 431 5.60 30.83 9.90
N CYS A 432 6.63 30.35 10.58
CA CYS A 432 6.69 29.00 11.12
C CYS A 432 7.47 29.02 12.44
N GLY A 433 6.77 28.91 13.57
CA GLY A 433 7.39 29.10 14.89
C GLY A 433 7.92 30.52 15.08
N ASP A 434 9.20 30.66 15.43
CA ASP A 434 9.91 31.94 15.60
C ASP A 434 10.46 32.51 14.28
N ARG A 435 10.21 31.83 13.15
CA ARG A 435 10.76 32.18 11.84
C ARG A 435 9.74 32.91 10.99
N THR A 436 10.19 33.92 10.25
CA THR A 436 9.37 34.69 9.31
C THR A 436 10.01 34.75 7.92
N LEU A 437 9.17 34.99 6.92
CA LEU A 437 9.52 35.05 5.50
C LEU A 437 8.80 36.22 4.84
N ASN A 438 9.53 36.98 4.04
CA ASN A 438 8.96 37.81 2.99
C ASN A 438 9.15 37.07 1.66
N LEU A 439 8.07 36.87 0.93
CA LEU A 439 8.00 35.96 -0.20
C LEU A 439 7.59 36.68 -1.47
N LYS A 440 8.20 36.28 -2.59
CA LYS A 440 7.86 36.72 -3.94
C LYS A 440 7.56 35.52 -4.82
N LEU A 441 6.51 35.62 -5.64
CA LEU A 441 6.17 34.61 -6.62
C LEU A 441 7.04 34.76 -7.86
N LYS A 442 7.72 33.69 -8.26
CA LYS A 442 8.50 33.60 -9.48
C LYS A 442 8.26 32.24 -10.12
N ALA A 443 7.82 32.24 -11.37
CA ALA A 443 7.59 31.02 -12.15
C ALA A 443 6.74 29.94 -11.44
N GLY A 444 5.74 30.36 -10.65
CA GLY A 444 4.85 29.45 -9.92
C GLY A 444 5.38 28.96 -8.56
N GLU A 445 6.54 29.46 -8.11
CA GLU A 445 7.14 29.14 -6.82
C GLU A 445 7.24 30.42 -5.96
N LEU A 446 7.04 30.30 -4.64
CA LEU A 446 7.32 31.36 -3.69
C LEU A 446 8.78 31.27 -3.24
N HIS A 447 9.49 32.38 -3.32
CA HIS A 447 10.89 32.51 -2.93
C HIS A 447 11.07 33.52 -1.81
N GLY A 448 11.98 33.24 -0.87
CA GLY A 448 12.37 34.17 0.17
C GLY A 448 13.61 33.73 0.93
N THR A 449 13.87 34.39 2.05
CA THR A 449 14.96 34.04 2.98
C THR A 449 14.40 34.00 4.38
N TRP A 450 14.64 32.90 5.11
CA TRP A 450 14.22 32.77 6.50
C TRP A 450 14.88 33.83 7.38
N GLN A 451 14.09 34.45 8.24
CA GLN A 451 14.54 35.38 9.29
C GLN A 451 14.16 34.78 10.66
N GLY A 452 15.08 34.73 11.63
CA GLY A 452 14.84 34.15 12.96
C GLY A 452 16.13 33.77 13.70
N LYS A 453 16.03 33.39 14.98
CA LYS A 453 17.18 33.26 15.90
C LYS A 453 18.21 32.18 15.49
N ASN A 454 17.80 31.14 14.74
CA ASN A 454 18.65 29.95 14.51
C ASN A 454 18.67 29.39 13.08
N CYS A 455 18.01 30.01 12.09
CA CYS A 455 17.93 29.48 10.72
C CYS A 455 17.85 30.61 9.68
N GLY A 456 18.99 31.19 9.29
CA GLY A 456 19.09 31.95 8.04
C GLY A 456 19.19 30.98 6.86
N GLY A 457 18.63 31.34 5.71
CA GLY A 457 18.71 30.49 4.52
C GLY A 457 17.71 30.86 3.44
N LYS A 458 18.10 30.69 2.18
CA LYS A 458 17.20 30.81 1.03
C LYS A 458 16.14 29.70 1.14
N VAL A 459 14.92 30.02 0.74
CA VAL A 459 13.83 29.05 0.63
C VAL A 459 13.10 29.25 -0.69
N ARG A 460 12.67 28.15 -1.30
CA ARG A 460 11.63 28.18 -2.32
C ARG A 460 10.62 27.09 -2.06
N PHE A 461 9.37 27.32 -2.45
CA PHE A 461 8.35 26.28 -2.41
C PHE A 461 7.20 26.55 -3.38
N ARG A 462 6.53 25.46 -3.76
CA ARG A 462 5.33 25.44 -4.61
C ARG A 462 4.27 24.55 -3.97
N LEU A 463 3.04 24.68 -4.44
CA LEU A 463 1.99 23.74 -4.05
C LEU A 463 1.96 22.53 -4.99
N SER A 464 1.32 21.45 -4.55
CA SER A 464 0.76 20.46 -5.47
C SER A 464 -0.31 21.10 -6.33
N ARG A 465 -0.60 20.49 -7.48
CA ARG A 465 -1.66 20.92 -8.40
C ARG A 465 -3.05 20.97 -7.76
N ASP A 466 -3.31 20.14 -6.75
CA ASP A 466 -4.55 20.17 -5.96
C ASP A 466 -4.51 21.15 -4.77
N GLY A 467 -3.37 21.82 -4.56
CA GLY A 467 -3.14 22.78 -3.47
C GLY A 467 -3.03 22.16 -2.08
N ARG A 468 -3.17 20.84 -1.93
CA ARG A 468 -3.22 20.16 -0.63
C ARG A 468 -1.84 19.93 -0.02
N PHE A 469 -0.81 19.92 -0.86
CA PHE A 469 0.58 19.69 -0.45
C PHE A 469 1.46 20.87 -0.81
N ILE A 470 2.56 21.02 -0.08
CA ILE A 470 3.60 22.01 -0.33
C ILE A 470 4.93 21.28 -0.48
N TYR A 471 5.71 21.66 -1.49
CA TYR A 471 7.03 21.13 -1.78
C TYR A 471 8.01 22.28 -1.77
N GLY A 472 9.11 22.14 -1.06
CA GLY A 472 10.11 23.17 -1.03
C GLY A 472 11.52 22.66 -0.89
N GLU A 473 12.43 23.60 -1.04
CA GLU A 473 13.84 23.43 -0.74
C GLU A 473 14.29 24.61 0.12
N HIS A 474 15.29 24.37 0.95
CA HIS A 474 15.94 25.41 1.73
C HIS A 474 17.46 25.23 1.73
N SER A 475 18.17 26.29 2.12
CA SER A 475 19.61 26.28 2.39
C SER A 475 19.89 26.57 3.85
N GLU A 476 21.16 26.43 4.24
CA GLU A 476 21.70 26.97 5.49
C GLU A 476 22.55 28.21 5.13
N GLY A 477 22.21 29.38 5.67
CA GLY A 477 22.85 30.64 5.33
C GLY A 477 22.81 30.95 3.83
N ASP A 478 23.94 31.41 3.28
CA ASP A 478 24.03 31.82 1.88
C ASP A 478 24.23 30.68 0.89
N LEU A 479 24.33 29.44 1.38
CA LEU A 479 24.51 28.25 0.55
C LEU A 479 23.41 28.11 -0.52
N PRO A 480 23.68 27.40 -1.63
CA PRO A 480 22.64 27.01 -2.57
C PRO A 480 21.51 26.23 -1.88
N LEU A 481 20.33 26.26 -2.50
CA LEU A 481 19.22 25.39 -2.10
C LEU A 481 19.66 23.93 -2.24
N GLN A 482 19.56 23.17 -1.14
CA GLN A 482 20.14 21.82 -1.08
C GLN A 482 19.37 20.85 -0.18
N LEU A 483 18.39 21.34 0.59
CA LEU A 483 17.60 20.54 1.52
C LEU A 483 16.12 20.60 1.17
N ASP A 484 15.60 19.53 0.61
CA ASP A 484 14.18 19.39 0.31
C ASP A 484 13.35 19.21 1.58
N TRP A 485 12.12 19.69 1.51
CA TRP A 485 11.08 19.49 2.50
C TRP A 485 9.71 19.43 1.84
N ALA A 486 8.76 18.85 2.54
CA ALA A 486 7.37 18.84 2.12
C ALA A 486 6.43 19.07 3.31
N GLY A 487 5.17 19.33 2.99
CA GLY A 487 4.10 19.49 3.96
C GLY A 487 2.73 19.26 3.34
N TRP A 488 1.71 19.23 4.18
CA TRP A 488 0.32 19.05 3.79
C TRP A 488 -0.56 20.03 4.55
N LYS A 489 -1.72 20.38 3.98
CA LYS A 489 -2.63 21.32 4.62
C LYS A 489 -3.02 20.87 6.02
N THR A 490 -3.00 21.79 6.99
CA THR A 490 -3.33 21.49 8.40
C THR A 490 -4.76 20.97 8.56
N GLU A 491 -5.69 21.36 7.67
CA GLU A 491 -7.06 20.86 7.70
C GLU A 491 -7.17 19.32 7.57
N TRP A 492 -6.19 18.70 6.89
CA TRP A 492 -6.12 17.25 6.77
C TRP A 492 -5.82 16.58 8.10
N GLU A 493 -5.11 17.25 9.02
CA GLU A 493 -4.75 16.70 10.33
C GLU A 493 -5.96 16.34 11.19
N LYS A 494 -7.09 17.02 10.99
CA LYS A 494 -8.33 16.73 11.73
C LYS A 494 -8.82 15.29 11.55
N ASN A 495 -8.36 14.61 10.51
CA ASN A 495 -8.72 13.24 10.19
C ASN A 495 -7.69 12.20 10.68
N PHE A 496 -6.58 12.64 11.28
CA PHE A 496 -5.48 11.78 11.69
C PHE A 496 -5.22 11.89 13.20
N THR A 497 -4.73 10.82 13.81
CA THR A 497 -4.29 10.83 15.21
C THR A 497 -2.79 11.06 15.30
N ARG A 498 -2.32 11.52 16.48
CA ARG A 498 -0.90 11.78 16.73
C ARG A 498 0.01 10.59 16.41
N ASP A 499 -0.49 9.37 16.62
CA ASP A 499 0.25 8.12 16.37
C ASP A 499 0.39 7.79 14.88
N ASP A 500 -0.43 8.42 14.02
CA ASP A 500 -0.37 8.30 12.56
C ASP A 500 0.71 9.20 11.94
N TYR A 501 1.48 9.88 12.79
CA TYR A 501 2.57 10.73 12.37
C TYR A 501 3.90 10.25 12.90
N GLN A 502 4.81 9.98 11.98
CA GLN A 502 6.24 10.02 12.27
C GLN A 502 6.75 11.46 12.13
N PHE A 503 6.12 12.42 12.84
CA PHE A 503 6.69 13.76 12.95
C PHE A 503 8.00 13.67 13.71
N ARG A 504 9.07 14.20 13.10
CA ARG A 504 10.35 14.43 13.76
C ARG A 504 10.21 15.55 14.81
N LYS A 505 9.46 15.31 15.89
CA LYS A 505 9.61 16.08 17.14
C LYS A 505 10.81 15.50 17.88
N LYS A 506 11.99 15.82 17.37
CA LYS A 506 13.27 15.92 18.07
C LYS A 506 14.28 16.50 17.10
#